data_AF-A0A060C0Q3-F1
#
_entry.id   AF-A0A060C0Q3-F1
#
_cell.length_a   1.000
_cell.length_b   1.000
_cell.length_c   1.000
_cell.angle_alpha   90.00
_cell.angle_beta   90.00
_cell.angle_gamma   90.00
#
_symmetry.space_group_name_H-M   'P 1'
#
loop_
_entity.id
_entity.type
_entity.pdbx_description
1 polymer ?
#
loop_
_entity_poly.entity_id
_entity_poly.type
_entity_poly.pdbx_seq_one_letter_code
_entity_poly.pdbx_strand_id
1 'polypeptide(L)'
;GYDLMNEPVVPEKLGNGAKSWRDLAVDTIGAIRAIDSNIPIVFENQQWAIPNTLADFKALPFRDVIYSVHFYYPYGVTFQGLGRRPTEVNYPGMSDGEMWNRERLIKELKPVIDFQKKSGAPIFIGEFSCIRWAPDAGSRQLLAD
;
A
#
# COMPACT_ATOMS: atom_id res chain seq x y z
N GLY A 1 -1.61 -14.03 11.86
CA GLY A 1 -1.79 -14.14 10.40
C GLY A 1 -0.45 -14.10 9.73
N TYR A 2 -0.40 -14.41 8.44
CA TYR A 2 0.83 -14.31 7.64
C TYR A 2 0.69 -13.21 6.61
N ASP A 3 1.68 -12.33 6.53
CA ASP A 3 1.91 -11.54 5.34
C ASP A 3 2.65 -12.40 4.31
N LEU A 4 2.09 -12.53 3.12
CA LEU A 4 2.69 -13.36 2.07
C LEU A 4 4.02 -12.79 1.58
N MET A 5 4.08 -11.46 1.38
CA MET A 5 5.25 -10.78 0.82
C MET A 5 5.07 -9.27 0.94
N ASN A 6 6.01 -8.63 1.64
CA ASN A 6 6.10 -7.18 1.75
C ASN A 6 6.49 -6.54 0.41
N GLU A 7 5.78 -5.49 0.00
CA GLU A 7 6.06 -4.66 -1.18
C GLU A 7 6.41 -5.43 -2.47
N PRO A 8 5.54 -6.32 -2.98
CA PRO A 8 5.82 -7.05 -4.22
C PRO A 8 6.05 -6.09 -5.39
N VAL A 9 7.06 -6.35 -6.22
CA VAL A 9 7.31 -5.62 -7.47
C VAL A 9 7.42 -6.64 -8.60
N VAL A 10 6.50 -6.55 -9.56
CA VAL A 10 6.43 -7.47 -10.70
C VAL A 10 7.06 -6.78 -11.91
N PRO A 11 7.99 -7.44 -12.65
CA PRO A 11 8.53 -6.88 -13.86
C PRO A 11 7.46 -6.75 -14.95
N GLU A 12 7.64 -5.82 -15.88
CA GLU A 12 6.73 -5.61 -17.02
C GLU A 12 6.57 -6.89 -17.86
N LYS A 13 7.65 -7.66 -18.01
CA LYS A 13 7.66 -8.95 -18.69
C LYS A 13 8.04 -10.05 -17.71
N LEU A 14 7.12 -10.99 -17.54
CA LEU A 14 7.38 -12.21 -16.79
C LEU A 14 8.29 -13.14 -17.59
N GLY A 15 9.15 -13.87 -16.88
CA GLY A 15 9.94 -14.95 -17.48
C GLY A 15 9.06 -16.11 -17.94
N ASN A 16 9.56 -16.92 -18.87
CA ASN A 16 8.84 -18.09 -19.36
C ASN A 16 8.46 -19.03 -18.20
N GLY A 17 7.16 -19.35 -18.11
CA GLY A 17 6.61 -20.20 -17.05
C GLY A 17 6.40 -19.53 -15.70
N ALA A 18 6.75 -18.25 -15.54
CA ALA A 18 6.47 -17.51 -14.31
C ALA A 18 4.98 -17.16 -14.19
N LYS A 19 4.43 -17.32 -12.99
CA LYS A 19 3.05 -16.93 -12.66
C LYS A 19 2.96 -15.43 -12.45
N SER A 20 1.76 -14.88 -12.67
CA SER A 20 1.45 -13.54 -12.17
C SER A 20 1.55 -13.53 -10.64
N TRP A 21 1.77 -12.36 -10.03
CA TRP A 21 1.76 -12.24 -8.57
C TRP A 21 0.45 -12.75 -7.97
N ARG A 22 -0.68 -12.42 -8.61
CA ARG A 22 -2.00 -12.89 -8.18
C ARG A 22 -2.08 -14.41 -8.16
N ASP A 23 -1.68 -15.08 -9.25
CA ASP A 23 -1.81 -16.54 -9.34
C ASP A 23 -0.87 -17.24 -8.35
N LEU A 24 0.36 -16.72 -8.19
CA LEU A 24 1.30 -17.22 -7.19
C LEU A 24 0.75 -17.05 -5.76
N ALA A 25 0.12 -15.91 -5.45
CA ALA A 25 -0.51 -15.69 -4.16
C ALA A 25 -1.70 -16.63 -3.95
N VAL A 26 -2.52 -16.89 -4.98
CA VAL A 26 -3.64 -17.84 -4.89
C VAL A 26 -3.14 -19.24 -4.55
N ASP A 27 -2.11 -19.71 -5.25
CA ASP A 27 -1.53 -21.04 -4.97
C ASP A 27 -0.91 -21.10 -3.58
N THR A 28 -0.21 -20.04 -3.16
CA THR A 28 0.41 -19.96 -1.83
C THR A 28 -0.65 -20.00 -0.73
N ILE A 29 -1.75 -19.25 -0.87
CA ILE A 29 -2.86 -19.29 0.07
C ILE A 29 -3.50 -20.68 0.06
N GLY A 30 -3.70 -21.28 -1.11
CA GLY A 30 -4.22 -22.66 -1.22
C GLY A 30 -3.37 -23.67 -0.44
N ALA A 31 -2.05 -23.60 -0.58
CA ALA A 31 -1.12 -24.45 0.16
C ALA A 31 -1.19 -24.21 1.67
N ILE A 32 -1.27 -22.96 2.13
CA ILE A 32 -1.46 -22.63 3.55
C ILE A 32 -2.80 -23.18 4.05
N ARG A 33 -3.89 -22.99 3.30
CA ARG A 33 -5.25 -23.42 3.66
C ARG A 33 -5.40 -24.93 3.77
N ALA A 34 -4.57 -25.70 3.06
CA ALA A 34 -4.51 -27.16 3.20
C ALA A 34 -3.94 -27.61 4.56
N ILE A 35 -3.17 -26.76 5.24
CA ILE A 35 -2.56 -27.02 6.56
C ILE A 35 -3.35 -26.31 7.66
N ASP A 36 -3.69 -25.03 7.46
CA ASP A 36 -4.47 -24.20 8.38
C ASP A 36 -5.54 -23.40 7.62
N SER A 37 -6.78 -23.86 7.76
CA SER A 37 -7.94 -23.32 7.06
C SER A 37 -8.47 -21.99 7.62
N ASN A 38 -7.93 -21.51 8.75
CA ASN A 38 -8.46 -20.38 9.51
C ASN A 38 -7.44 -19.25 9.77
N ILE A 39 -6.13 -19.48 9.59
CA ILE A 39 -5.11 -18.44 9.82
C ILE A 39 -5.38 -17.20 8.92
N PRO A 40 -5.51 -15.98 9.46
CA PRO A 40 -5.70 -14.80 8.60
C PRO A 40 -4.49 -14.60 7.68
N ILE A 41 -4.73 -14.23 6.42
CA ILE A 41 -3.68 -13.91 5.45
C ILE A 41 -3.72 -12.43 5.14
N VAL A 42 -2.58 -11.76 5.24
CA VAL A 42 -2.38 -10.41 4.72
C VAL A 42 -1.86 -10.54 3.29
N PHE A 43 -2.54 -9.89 2.36
CA PHE A 43 -2.12 -9.81 0.96
C PHE A 43 -1.81 -8.36 0.60
N GLU A 44 -0.57 -8.14 0.20
CA GLU A 44 -0.11 -6.91 -0.44
C GLU A 44 -0.10 -7.11 -1.95
N ASN A 45 -0.65 -6.13 -2.66
CA ASN A 45 -0.60 -6.16 -4.12
C ASN A 45 0.76 -5.62 -4.62
N GLN A 46 1.02 -5.83 -5.91
CA GLN A 46 2.25 -5.36 -6.57
C GLN A 46 2.46 -3.83 -6.48
N GLN A 47 3.63 -3.37 -6.95
CA GLN A 47 4.04 -1.95 -6.97
C GLN A 47 4.13 -1.37 -5.56
N TRP A 48 4.90 -2.02 -4.68
CA TRP A 48 5.12 -1.56 -3.29
C TRP A 48 3.82 -1.37 -2.51
N ALA A 49 2.80 -2.18 -2.80
CA ALA A 49 1.50 -2.12 -2.14
C ALA A 49 0.83 -0.73 -2.18
N ILE A 50 1.07 0.10 -3.20
CA ILE A 50 0.46 1.44 -3.25
C ILE A 50 -1.07 1.36 -3.40
N PRO A 51 -1.83 2.34 -2.86
CA PRO A 51 -3.30 2.38 -2.90
C PRO A 51 -3.92 2.13 -4.27
N ASN A 52 -3.35 2.75 -5.32
CA ASN A 52 -3.90 2.69 -6.66
C ASN A 52 -3.93 1.27 -7.26
N THR A 53 -3.11 0.36 -6.73
CA THR A 53 -3.09 -1.03 -7.20
C THR A 53 -4.39 -1.78 -6.88
N LEU A 54 -5.23 -1.24 -5.99
CA LEU A 54 -6.55 -1.79 -5.67
C LEU A 54 -7.71 -1.23 -6.51
N ALA A 55 -7.49 -0.20 -7.35
CA ALA A 55 -8.56 0.46 -8.11
C ALA A 55 -9.43 -0.50 -8.93
N ASP A 56 -8.78 -1.40 -9.68
CA ASP A 56 -9.43 -2.41 -10.52
C ASP A 56 -9.18 -3.85 -10.02
N PHE A 57 -8.62 -3.99 -8.81
CA PHE A 57 -8.30 -5.29 -8.26
C PHE A 57 -9.56 -6.04 -7.86
N LYS A 58 -9.60 -7.34 -8.18
CA LYS A 58 -10.66 -8.24 -7.70
C LYS A 58 -10.15 -8.96 -6.48
N ALA A 59 -10.93 -9.04 -5.40
CA ALA A 59 -10.55 -9.83 -4.24
C ALA A 59 -10.14 -11.26 -4.63
N LEU A 60 -9.13 -11.80 -3.94
CA LEU A 60 -8.74 -13.21 -4.01
C LEU A 60 -9.90 -14.10 -3.56
N PRO A 61 -10.06 -15.31 -4.13
CA PRO A 61 -11.21 -16.18 -3.89
C PRO A 61 -11.09 -16.95 -2.56
N PHE A 62 -10.71 -16.26 -1.48
CA PHE A 62 -10.53 -16.83 -0.15
C PHE A 62 -11.18 -15.95 0.92
N ARG A 63 -11.70 -16.60 1.96
CA ARG A 63 -12.07 -15.94 3.22
C ARG A 63 -10.83 -15.58 4.02
N ASP A 64 -11.01 -14.69 5.00
CA ASP A 64 -9.99 -14.31 5.98
C ASP A 64 -8.71 -13.77 5.33
N VAL A 65 -8.88 -13.05 4.20
CA VAL A 65 -7.83 -12.28 3.54
C VAL A 65 -8.01 -10.80 3.90
N ILE A 66 -6.97 -10.22 4.47
CA ILE A 66 -6.82 -8.81 4.79
C ILE A 66 -5.96 -8.18 3.69
N TYR A 67 -6.43 -7.11 3.07
CA TYR A 67 -5.65 -6.42 2.03
C TYR A 67 -4.84 -5.31 2.66
N SER A 68 -3.52 -5.35 2.46
CA SER A 68 -2.58 -4.36 2.99
C SER A 68 -2.13 -3.41 1.88
N VAL A 69 -2.03 -2.12 2.23
CA VAL A 69 -1.44 -1.07 1.40
C VAL A 69 -0.45 -0.24 2.22
N HIS A 70 0.55 0.31 1.54
CA HIS A 70 1.53 1.22 2.11
C HIS A 70 1.24 2.66 1.69
N PHE A 71 1.22 3.58 2.65
CA PHE A 71 0.81 4.96 2.44
C PHE A 71 1.90 5.95 2.87
N TYR A 72 2.83 6.20 1.95
CA TYR A 72 3.92 7.17 2.12
C TYR A 72 3.71 8.44 1.29
N TYR A 73 2.50 8.75 0.86
CA TYR A 73 2.22 10.01 0.19
C TYR A 73 2.16 11.18 1.19
N PRO A 74 2.61 12.40 0.82
CA PRO A 74 3.43 12.70 -0.35
C PRO A 74 4.89 12.26 -0.18
N TYR A 75 5.45 11.63 -1.23
CA TYR A 75 6.84 11.16 -1.21
C TYR A 75 7.87 12.28 -1.01
N GLY A 76 7.61 13.49 -1.52
CA GLY A 76 8.49 14.64 -1.30
C GLY A 76 8.54 15.10 0.15
N VAL A 77 7.55 14.77 1.00
CA VAL A 77 7.58 15.02 2.44
C VAL A 77 8.10 13.80 3.20
N THR A 78 7.55 12.61 2.94
CA THR A 78 7.84 11.38 3.68
C THR A 78 9.24 10.83 3.43
N PHE A 79 9.87 11.17 2.30
CA PHE A 79 11.24 10.77 1.94
C PHE A 79 12.19 11.95 1.71
N GLN A 80 11.85 13.16 2.18
CA GLN A 80 12.70 14.35 2.02
C GLN A 80 14.13 14.11 2.53
N GLY A 81 15.14 14.63 1.83
CA GLY A 81 16.56 14.40 2.17
C GLY A 81 17.12 13.00 1.89
N LEU A 82 16.28 11.98 1.64
CA LEU A 82 16.75 10.65 1.24
C LEU A 82 17.18 10.67 -0.24
N GLY A 83 18.39 10.18 -0.55
CA GLY A 83 18.84 10.05 -1.94
C GLY A 83 18.98 11.39 -2.69
N ARG A 84 19.36 12.46 -1.98
CA ARG A 84 19.49 13.84 -2.50
C ARG A 84 18.15 14.52 -2.87
N ARG A 85 17.02 14.00 -2.37
CA ARG A 85 15.73 14.72 -2.47
C ARG A 85 15.78 16.06 -1.74
N PRO A 86 15.00 17.07 -2.17
CA PRO A 86 14.85 18.32 -1.43
C PRO A 86 14.50 18.07 0.05
N THR A 87 14.92 18.98 0.91
CA THR A 87 14.59 19.01 2.34
C THR A 87 13.64 20.17 2.63
N GLU A 88 13.12 20.21 3.86
CA GLU A 88 12.24 21.28 4.35
C GLU A 88 10.92 21.40 3.56
N VAL A 89 10.49 20.30 2.94
CA VAL A 89 9.17 20.20 2.30
C VAL A 89 8.13 20.07 3.41
N ASN A 90 7.21 21.03 3.46
CA ASN A 90 6.17 21.11 4.49
C ASN A 90 4.87 20.42 4.04
N TYR A 91 4.15 19.87 5.01
CA TYR A 91 2.77 19.41 4.88
C TYR A 91 1.89 20.12 5.93
N PRO A 92 0.66 20.52 5.61
CA PRO A 92 0.12 20.68 4.26
C PRO A 92 0.96 21.68 3.45
N GLY A 93 1.04 21.49 2.13
CA GLY A 93 1.89 22.33 1.29
C GLY A 93 2.15 21.76 -0.10
N MET A 94 2.99 22.46 -0.85
CA MET A 94 3.39 22.03 -2.19
C MET A 94 4.47 20.93 -2.11
N SER A 95 4.24 19.82 -2.80
CA SER A 95 5.24 18.76 -3.02
C SER A 95 5.13 18.30 -4.47
N ASP A 96 6.28 18.23 -5.16
CA ASP A 96 6.38 17.79 -6.56
C ASP A 96 5.42 18.53 -7.52
N GLY A 97 5.19 19.82 -7.28
CA GLY A 97 4.33 20.67 -8.11
C GLY A 97 2.83 20.54 -7.83
N GLU A 98 2.43 19.75 -6.84
CA GLU A 98 1.04 19.58 -6.44
C GLU A 98 0.79 20.02 -5.00
N MET A 99 -0.43 20.51 -4.74
CA MET A 99 -0.87 20.84 -3.37
C MET A 99 -1.25 19.56 -2.64
N TRP A 100 -0.63 19.34 -1.48
CA TRP A 100 -0.90 18.24 -0.58
C TRP A 100 -1.54 18.73 0.72
N ASN A 101 -2.68 18.14 1.04
CA ASN A 101 -3.47 18.37 2.24
C ASN A 101 -4.34 17.13 2.49
N ARG A 102 -5.14 17.16 3.55
CA ARG A 102 -5.99 16.04 3.95
C ARG A 102 -6.93 15.58 2.84
N GLU A 103 -7.55 16.50 2.11
CA GLU A 103 -8.43 16.19 0.99
C GLU A 103 -7.69 15.43 -0.12
N ARG A 104 -6.43 15.80 -0.37
CA ARG A 104 -5.59 15.07 -1.33
C ARG A 104 -5.26 13.67 -0.83
N LEU A 105 -4.92 13.48 0.45
CA LEU A 105 -4.67 12.15 1.03
C LEU A 105 -5.91 11.24 0.90
N ILE A 106 -7.10 11.77 1.20
CA ILE A 106 -8.38 11.06 1.03
C ILE A 106 -8.59 10.64 -0.43
N LYS A 107 -8.23 11.51 -1.39
CA LYS A 107 -8.31 11.19 -2.82
C LYS A 107 -7.38 10.03 -3.20
N GLU A 108 -6.15 10.01 -2.69
CA GLU A 108 -5.19 8.91 -2.95
C GLU A 108 -5.63 7.58 -2.30
N LEU A 109 -6.33 7.64 -1.16
CA LEU A 109 -6.91 6.45 -0.51
C LEU A 109 -8.23 5.98 -1.13
N LYS A 110 -8.83 6.76 -2.03
CA LYS A 110 -10.13 6.43 -2.63
C LYS A 110 -10.19 5.03 -3.26
N PRO A 111 -9.19 4.56 -4.03
CA PRO A 111 -9.20 3.21 -4.59
C PRO A 111 -9.34 2.11 -3.53
N VAL A 112 -8.70 2.30 -2.38
CA VAL A 112 -8.73 1.36 -1.25
C VAL A 112 -10.11 1.35 -0.61
N ILE A 113 -10.68 2.53 -0.38
CA ILE A 113 -12.04 2.70 0.19
C ILE A 113 -13.09 2.07 -0.73
N ASP A 114 -12.99 2.32 -2.04
CA ASP A 114 -13.92 1.76 -3.03
C ASP A 114 -13.80 0.23 -3.09
N PHE A 115 -12.56 -0.29 -3.10
CA PHE A 115 -12.30 -1.73 -3.05
C PHE A 115 -12.87 -2.38 -1.79
N GLN A 116 -12.68 -1.76 -0.62
CA GLN A 116 -13.24 -2.22 0.66
C GLN A 116 -14.77 -2.31 0.58
N LYS A 117 -15.43 -1.25 0.11
CA LYS A 117 -16.90 -1.20 -0.02
C LYS A 117 -17.42 -2.26 -1.00
N LYS A 118 -16.72 -2.48 -2.11
CA LYS A 118 -17.10 -3.44 -3.15
C LYS A 118 -16.91 -4.89 -2.72
N SER A 119 -15.81 -5.19 -2.01
CA SER A 119 -15.43 -6.56 -1.64
C SER A 119 -15.93 -6.99 -0.25
N GLY A 120 -16.16 -6.04 0.66
CA GLY A 120 -16.41 -6.30 2.07
C GLY A 120 -15.18 -6.79 2.84
N ALA A 121 -14.00 -6.84 2.20
CA ALA A 121 -12.79 -7.35 2.82
C ALA A 121 -12.19 -6.34 3.82
N PRO A 122 -11.55 -6.82 4.91
CA PRO A 122 -10.81 -5.95 5.82
C PRO A 122 -9.58 -5.34 5.13
N ILE A 123 -9.28 -4.10 5.48
CA ILE A 123 -8.11 -3.35 5.03
C ILE A 123 -7.16 -3.15 6.21
N PHE A 124 -5.87 -3.29 5.95
CA PHE A 124 -4.80 -2.96 6.87
C PHE A 124 -3.87 -1.93 6.19
N ILE A 125 -3.44 -0.90 6.92
CA ILE A 125 -2.38 -0.01 6.42
C ILE A 125 -1.08 -0.56 7.01
N GLY A 126 -0.37 -1.36 6.22
CA GLY A 126 0.82 -2.10 6.67
C GLY A 126 1.97 -1.18 7.03
N GLU A 127 2.14 -0.13 6.23
CA GLU A 127 3.14 0.90 6.47
C GLU A 127 2.61 2.30 6.15
N PHE A 128 2.97 3.24 7.01
CA PHE A 128 2.86 4.67 6.78
C PHE A 128 3.81 5.37 7.76
N SER A 129 4.48 6.43 7.31
CA SER A 129 5.36 7.21 8.19
C SER A 129 5.77 8.53 7.56
N CYS A 130 6.55 9.29 8.30
CA CYS A 130 7.26 10.46 7.80
C CYS A 130 8.71 10.41 8.31
N ILE A 131 9.66 10.82 7.47
CA ILE A 131 11.08 10.79 7.83
C ILE A 131 11.37 11.72 9.01
N ARG A 132 12.26 11.28 9.90
CA ARG A 132 12.46 11.90 11.23
C ARG A 132 12.89 13.37 11.20
N TRP A 133 13.54 13.81 10.13
CA TRP A 133 14.03 15.19 9.99
C TRP A 133 13.12 16.07 9.13
N ALA A 134 11.94 15.58 8.74
CA ALA A 134 10.90 16.45 8.19
C ALA A 134 10.51 17.52 9.24
N PRO A 135 10.04 18.71 8.81
CA PRO A 135 9.59 19.75 9.74
C PRO A 135 8.56 19.20 10.74
N ASP A 136 8.82 19.36 12.04
CA ASP A 136 8.08 18.67 13.13
C ASP A 136 6.56 18.92 13.05
N ALA A 137 6.15 20.19 12.95
CA ALA A 137 4.74 20.54 12.83
C ALA A 137 4.06 19.89 11.61
N GLY A 138 4.74 19.85 10.46
CA GLY A 138 4.16 19.29 9.24
C GLY A 138 4.12 17.77 9.23
N SER A 139 5.17 17.12 9.74
CA SER A 139 5.23 15.66 9.87
C SER A 139 4.15 15.13 10.83
N ARG A 140 3.89 15.83 11.95
CA ARG A 140 2.81 15.48 12.89
C ARG A 140 1.43 15.67 12.26
N GLN A 141 1.22 16.76 11.53
CA GLN A 141 -0.06 16.99 10.84
C GLN A 141 -0.30 15.90 9.77
N LEU A 142 0.73 15.51 9.03
CA LEU A 142 0.63 14.44 8.03
C LEU A 142 0.18 13.10 8.62
N LEU A 143 0.74 12.73 9.78
CA LEU A 143 0.38 11.48 10.45
C LEU A 143 -1.00 11.53 11.13
N ALA A 144 -1.52 12.73 11.39
CA ALA A 144 -2.83 12.94 12.01
C ALA A 144 -3.99 12.99 11.00
N ASP A 145 -3.70 13.35 9.75
CA ASP A 145 -4.70 13.55 8.68
C ASP A 145 -5.14 12.26 7.98
#